data_AF-A0A175RW46-F1
#
_entry.id   AF-A0A175RW46-F1
#
_cell.length_a   1.000
_cell.length_b   1.000
_cell.length_c   1.000
_cell.angle_alpha   90.00
_cell.angle_beta   90.00
_cell.angle_gamma   90.00
#
_symmetry.space_group_name_H-M   'P 1'
#
loop_
_entity.id
_entity.type
_entity.pdbx_description
1 polymer ?
#
loop_
_entity_poly.entity_id
_entity_poly.type
_entity_poly.pdbx_seq_one_letter_code
_entity_poly.pdbx_strand_id
1 'polypeptide(L)'
;MFDTALTLNDLIFLAQGAGMTLAVTGVAVTAGTLLGILFGVLRFQLGAIWFAPLTFVLDIFRSVPLLIQLVLANAFQSIAKLGWPPFTTSCVVLSLYAAAYCTEIVRGAMAAVPPTTRRAARSLGMTWGQDLRYIVAPLATRVALPSWIGLTLGVMKDSALVLWLGLIELLRASQILVTRLQEPLFILMICGLIYFLLSFPVARLGAYLERRWSPHD
;
A
#
# COMPACT_ATOMS: atom_id res chain seq x y z
N MET A 1 -10.68 7.12 -38.26
CA MET A 1 -11.71 7.18 -37.19
C MET A 1 -11.64 5.85 -36.48
N PHE A 2 -11.58 5.84 -35.14
CA PHE A 2 -11.59 4.60 -34.37
C PHE A 2 -13.01 3.99 -34.46
N ASP A 3 -13.27 3.16 -35.48
CA ASP A 3 -14.46 2.30 -35.53
C ASP A 3 -14.25 1.14 -34.55
N THR A 4 -14.21 1.46 -33.26
CA THR A 4 -13.99 0.47 -32.22
C THR A 4 -15.28 -0.29 -31.95
N ALA A 5 -15.22 -1.62 -32.00
CA ALA A 5 -16.30 -2.52 -31.55
C ALA A 5 -16.50 -2.52 -30.01
N LEU A 6 -16.05 -1.44 -29.35
CA LEU A 6 -16.13 -1.23 -27.91
C LEU A 6 -17.55 -0.78 -27.56
N THR A 7 -18.19 -1.55 -26.70
CA THR A 7 -19.57 -1.34 -26.28
C THR A 7 -19.63 -0.69 -24.89
N LEU A 8 -20.79 -0.11 -24.54
CA LEU A 8 -21.00 0.41 -23.19
C LEU A 8 -20.81 -0.67 -22.10
N ASN A 9 -21.14 -1.93 -22.42
CA ASN A 9 -20.94 -3.06 -21.53
C ASN A 9 -19.46 -3.32 -21.24
N ASP A 10 -18.57 -3.10 -22.21
CA ASP A 10 -17.13 -3.23 -22.03
C ASP A 10 -16.60 -2.15 -21.06
N LEU A 11 -17.14 -0.92 -21.13
CA LEU A 11 -16.81 0.16 -20.18
C LEU A 11 -17.31 -0.15 -18.77
N ILE A 12 -18.52 -0.69 -18.63
CA ILE A 12 -19.06 -1.13 -17.33
C ILE A 12 -18.19 -2.26 -16.75
N PHE A 13 -17.74 -3.20 -17.59
CA PHE A 13 -16.85 -4.28 -17.17
C PHE A 13 -15.50 -3.76 -16.66
N LEU A 14 -14.89 -2.78 -17.35
CA LEU A 14 -13.69 -2.10 -16.86
C LEU A 14 -13.93 -1.36 -15.54
N ALA A 15 -15.09 -0.69 -15.40
CA ALA A 15 -15.45 0.00 -14.15
C ALA A 15 -15.65 -0.98 -12.98
N GLN A 16 -16.20 -2.17 -13.22
CA GLN A 16 -16.27 -3.24 -12.21
C GLN A 16 -14.87 -3.72 -11.81
N GLY A 17 -13.98 -3.91 -12.79
CA GLY A 17 -12.57 -4.22 -12.54
C GLY A 17 -11.88 -3.15 -11.70
N ALA A 18 -12.11 -1.87 -12.01
CA ALA A 18 -11.62 -0.74 -11.22
C ALA A 18 -12.15 -0.74 -9.78
N GLY A 19 -13.43 -1.07 -9.59
CA GLY A 19 -14.02 -1.26 -8.26
C GLY A 19 -13.32 -2.38 -7.48
N MET A 20 -12.98 -3.49 -8.13
CA MET A 20 -12.23 -4.59 -7.51
C MET A 20 -10.80 -4.17 -7.14
N THR A 21 -10.10 -3.44 -8.02
CA THR A 21 -8.79 -2.84 -7.74
C THR A 21 -8.84 -1.97 -6.47
N LEU A 22 -9.86 -1.11 -6.35
CA LEU A 22 -10.06 -0.28 -5.15
C LEU A 22 -10.37 -1.10 -3.91
N ALA A 23 -11.18 -2.15 -4.01
CA ALA A 23 -11.51 -3.02 -2.88
C ALA A 23 -10.26 -3.73 -2.34
N VAL A 24 -9.46 -4.36 -3.21
CA VAL A 24 -8.20 -5.02 -2.84
C VAL A 24 -7.23 -4.03 -2.22
N THR A 25 -7.05 -2.86 -2.86
CA THR A 25 -6.16 -1.80 -2.36
C THR A 25 -6.61 -1.30 -1.00
N GLY A 26 -7.90 -1.04 -0.81
CA GLY A 26 -8.46 -0.52 0.43
C GLY A 26 -8.23 -1.48 1.59
N VAL A 27 -8.50 -2.77 1.40
CA VAL A 27 -8.24 -3.80 2.43
C VAL A 27 -6.74 -3.91 2.72
N ALA A 28 -5.92 -4.03 1.67
CA ALA A 28 -4.48 -4.21 1.81
C ALA A 28 -3.80 -3.02 2.52
N VAL A 29 -4.14 -1.79 2.13
CA VAL A 29 -3.58 -0.58 2.73
C VAL A 29 -4.08 -0.43 4.16
N THR A 30 -5.36 -0.70 4.45
CA THR A 30 -5.88 -0.58 5.82
C THR A 30 -5.20 -1.56 6.75
N ALA A 31 -5.22 -2.85 6.42
CA ALA A 31 -4.59 -3.89 7.25
C ALA A 31 -3.06 -3.72 7.32
N GLY A 32 -2.42 -3.39 6.19
CA GLY A 32 -0.99 -3.11 6.14
C GLY A 32 -0.58 -1.90 6.98
N THR A 33 -1.40 -0.85 7.01
CA THR A 33 -1.14 0.33 7.84
C THR A 33 -1.27 0.02 9.33
N LEU A 34 -2.30 -0.74 9.73
CA LEU A 34 -2.47 -1.14 11.13
C LEU A 34 -1.29 -1.98 11.62
N LEU A 35 -0.87 -2.98 10.83
CA LEU A 35 0.30 -3.81 11.14
C LEU A 35 1.59 -3.00 11.10
N GLY A 36 1.75 -2.12 10.11
CA GLY A 36 2.94 -1.27 9.96
C GLY A 36 3.10 -0.26 11.10
N ILE A 37 2.02 0.33 11.59
CA ILE A 37 2.04 1.19 12.79
C ILE A 37 2.47 0.37 14.01
N LEU A 38 1.86 -0.81 14.21
CA LEU A 38 2.20 -1.69 15.32
C LEU A 38 3.68 -2.06 15.31
N PHE A 39 4.18 -2.60 14.19
CA PHE A 39 5.57 -3.02 14.05
C PHE A 39 6.54 -1.84 14.05
N GLY A 40 6.17 -0.70 13.46
CA GLY A 40 6.99 0.51 13.43
C GLY A 40 7.22 1.09 14.82
N VAL A 41 6.15 1.17 15.62
CA VAL A 41 6.24 1.60 17.03
C VAL A 41 7.04 0.58 17.82
N LEU A 42 6.74 -0.73 17.73
CA LEU A 42 7.49 -1.75 18.47
C LEU A 42 8.99 -1.72 18.16
N ARG A 43 9.36 -1.58 16.88
CA ARG A 43 10.76 -1.49 16.45
C ARG A 43 11.47 -0.25 16.99
N PHE A 44 10.76 0.88 17.04
CA PHE A 44 11.31 2.10 17.62
C PHE A 44 11.63 1.95 19.11
N GLN A 45 10.82 1.19 19.84
CA GLN A 45 10.94 1.07 21.31
C GLN A 45 11.89 -0.06 21.75
N LEU A 46 11.82 -1.23 21.10
CA LEU A 46 12.59 -2.42 21.49
C LEU A 46 14.07 -2.36 21.05
N GLY A 47 14.41 -1.42 20.17
CA GLY A 47 15.76 -1.29 19.63
C GLY A 47 16.10 -2.36 18.58
N ALA A 48 17.20 -2.14 17.86
CA ALA A 48 17.55 -2.93 16.68
C ALA A 48 17.79 -4.42 16.97
N ILE A 49 18.33 -4.76 18.15
CA ILE A 49 18.73 -6.13 18.51
C ILE A 49 17.50 -7.00 18.79
N TRP A 50 16.59 -6.53 19.65
CA TRP A 50 15.41 -7.30 20.05
C TRP A 50 14.38 -7.42 18.93
N PHE A 51 14.34 -6.46 18.01
CA PHE A 51 13.46 -6.51 16.85
C PHE A 51 14.12 -7.15 15.60
N ALA A 52 15.37 -7.62 15.70
CA ALA A 52 16.11 -8.16 14.56
C ALA A 52 15.40 -9.33 13.84
N PRO A 53 14.81 -10.34 14.54
CA PRO A 53 14.12 -11.44 13.86
C PRO A 53 12.93 -10.98 13.02
N LEU A 54 12.13 -10.06 13.56
CA LEU A 54 10.98 -9.52 12.84
C LEU A 54 11.44 -8.57 11.71
N THR A 55 12.51 -7.80 11.92
CA THR A 55 13.14 -6.99 10.86
C THR A 55 13.52 -7.86 9.67
N PHE A 56 14.17 -9.01 9.92
CA PHE A 56 14.55 -9.95 8.88
C PHE A 56 13.34 -10.43 8.06
N VAL A 57 12.23 -10.79 8.73
CA VAL A 57 10.99 -11.19 8.05
C VAL A 57 10.44 -10.04 7.20
N LEU A 58 10.35 -8.82 7.73
CA LEU A 58 9.86 -7.66 6.99
C LEU A 58 10.77 -7.31 5.80
N ASP A 59 12.08 -7.48 5.94
CA ASP A 59 13.04 -7.23 4.87
C ASP A 59 12.90 -8.25 3.73
N ILE A 60 12.49 -9.49 4.01
CA ILE A 60 12.12 -10.45 2.95
C ILE A 60 10.97 -9.90 2.11
N PHE A 61 9.89 -9.41 2.74
CA PHE A 61 8.74 -8.83 2.03
C PHE A 61 9.09 -7.60 1.19
N ARG A 62 10.16 -6.87 1.55
CA ARG A 62 10.64 -5.70 0.81
C ARG A 62 11.65 -6.04 -0.28
N SER A 63 12.39 -7.14 -0.12
CA SER A 63 13.49 -7.54 -1.01
C SER A 63 13.06 -8.52 -2.09
N VAL A 64 12.06 -9.36 -1.81
CA VAL A 64 11.51 -10.32 -2.77
C VAL A 64 10.50 -9.62 -3.68
N PRO A 65 10.56 -9.79 -5.01
CA PRO A 65 9.54 -9.26 -5.92
C PRO A 65 8.12 -9.66 -5.52
N LEU A 66 7.21 -8.70 -5.46
CA LEU A 66 5.83 -8.91 -5.00
C LEU A 66 5.08 -9.98 -5.82
N LEU A 67 5.34 -10.07 -7.12
CA LEU A 67 4.78 -11.13 -7.97
C LEU A 67 5.19 -12.54 -7.47
N ILE A 68 6.46 -12.72 -7.07
CA ILE A 68 6.94 -13.99 -6.51
C ILE A 68 6.21 -14.28 -5.20
N GLN A 69 6.00 -13.28 -4.35
CA GLN A 69 5.27 -13.44 -3.09
C GLN A 69 3.82 -13.89 -3.31
N LEU A 70 3.12 -13.29 -4.28
CA LEU A 70 1.75 -13.67 -4.64
C LEU A 70 1.68 -15.12 -5.14
N VAL A 71 2.57 -15.49 -6.06
CA VAL A 71 2.61 -16.85 -6.62
C VAL A 71 2.96 -17.88 -5.55
N LEU A 72 3.94 -17.60 -4.68
CA LEU A 72 4.31 -18.50 -3.59
C LEU A 72 3.18 -18.65 -2.57
N ALA A 73 2.49 -17.57 -2.21
CA ALA A 73 1.35 -17.64 -1.30
C ALA A 73 0.20 -18.47 -1.88
N ASN A 74 -0.04 -18.35 -3.20
CA ASN A 74 -1.04 -19.16 -3.89
C ASN A 74 -0.67 -20.65 -3.99
N ALA A 75 0.61 -20.97 -4.19
CA ALA A 75 1.10 -22.33 -4.14
C ALA A 75 0.99 -22.90 -2.72
N PHE A 76 1.41 -22.13 -1.71
CA PHE A 76 1.35 -22.52 -0.31
C PHE A 76 -0.08 -22.80 0.15
N GLN A 77 -1.05 -21.93 -0.14
CA GLN A 77 -2.44 -22.17 0.27
C GLN A 77 -3.05 -23.42 -0.37
N SER A 78 -2.61 -23.77 -1.59
CA SER A 78 -3.05 -24.97 -2.31
C SER A 78 -2.52 -26.24 -1.63
N ILE A 79 -1.24 -26.22 -1.23
CA ILE A 79 -0.60 -27.31 -0.47
C ILE A 79 -1.24 -27.44 0.92
N ALA A 80 -1.49 -26.31 1.59
CA ALA A 80 -2.12 -26.24 2.90
C ALA A 80 -3.64 -26.50 2.88
N LYS A 81 -4.24 -26.68 1.68
CA LYS A 81 -5.68 -26.94 1.46
C LYS A 81 -6.60 -25.92 2.14
N LEU A 82 -6.20 -24.66 2.17
CA LEU A 82 -6.97 -23.59 2.82
C LEU A 82 -8.22 -23.18 2.05
N GLY A 83 -8.26 -23.42 0.74
CA GLY A 83 -9.42 -23.12 -0.12
C GLY A 83 -9.78 -21.63 -0.19
N TRP A 84 -8.83 -20.73 0.08
CA TRP A 84 -9.11 -19.29 0.04
C TRP A 84 -9.34 -18.80 -1.40
N PRO A 85 -10.31 -17.90 -1.60
CA PRO A 85 -10.51 -17.29 -2.91
C PRO A 85 -9.34 -16.36 -3.25
N PRO A 86 -9.07 -16.09 -4.54
CA PRO A 86 -7.98 -15.22 -4.98
C PRO A 86 -7.97 -13.86 -4.28
N PHE A 87 -9.15 -13.29 -4.02
CA PHE A 87 -9.30 -12.01 -3.31
C PHE A 87 -8.62 -12.03 -1.94
N THR A 88 -8.86 -13.08 -1.14
CA THR A 88 -8.33 -13.19 0.22
C THR A 88 -6.81 -13.35 0.20
N THR A 89 -6.29 -14.24 -0.65
CA THR A 89 -4.84 -14.46 -0.81
C THR A 89 -4.14 -13.16 -1.19
N SER A 90 -4.74 -12.41 -2.12
CA SER A 90 -4.23 -11.12 -2.59
C SER A 90 -4.20 -10.09 -1.48
N CYS A 91 -5.30 -9.95 -0.74
CA CYS A 91 -5.40 -9.02 0.37
C CYS A 91 -4.36 -9.35 1.45
N VAL A 92 -4.16 -10.63 1.79
CA VAL A 92 -3.18 -11.03 2.80
C VAL A 92 -1.76 -10.67 2.35
N VAL A 93 -1.36 -11.06 1.14
CA VAL A 93 0.01 -10.80 0.63
C VAL A 93 0.26 -9.30 0.50
N LEU A 94 -0.66 -8.55 -0.12
CA LEU A 94 -0.52 -7.10 -0.26
C LEU A 94 -0.54 -6.38 1.08
N SER A 95 -1.29 -6.87 2.09
CA SER A 95 -1.27 -6.31 3.45
C SER A 95 0.08 -6.51 4.11
N LEU A 96 0.68 -7.70 3.99
CA LEU A 96 2.00 -7.99 4.56
C LEU A 96 3.10 -7.18 3.86
N TYR A 97 3.02 -7.08 2.53
CA TYR A 97 3.88 -6.20 1.74
C TYR A 97 3.76 -4.75 2.22
N ALA A 98 2.55 -4.20 2.27
CA ALA A 98 2.29 -2.84 2.72
C ALA A 98 2.73 -2.63 4.18
N ALA A 99 2.53 -3.61 5.07
CA ALA A 99 2.99 -3.56 6.46
C ALA A 99 4.50 -3.45 6.58
N ALA A 100 5.26 -4.17 5.75
CA ALA A 100 6.71 -4.12 5.76
C ALA A 100 7.25 -2.73 5.38
N TYR A 101 6.70 -2.10 4.35
CA TYR A 101 7.07 -0.73 3.99
C TYR A 101 6.55 0.30 5.02
N CYS A 102 5.31 0.13 5.48
CA CYS A 102 4.71 1.04 6.47
C CYS A 102 5.48 1.01 7.81
N THR A 103 6.01 -0.14 8.21
CA THR A 103 6.88 -0.27 9.40
C THR A 103 8.08 0.68 9.34
N GLU A 104 8.74 0.74 8.18
CA GLU A 104 9.90 1.63 7.99
C GLU A 104 9.50 3.10 7.90
N ILE A 105 8.37 3.39 7.26
CA ILE A 105 7.82 4.75 7.21
C ILE A 105 7.55 5.25 8.64
N VAL A 106 6.87 4.46 9.47
CA VAL A 106 6.52 4.81 10.85
C VAL A 106 7.78 4.94 11.71
N ARG A 107 8.68 3.96 11.65
CA ARG A 107 9.95 4.00 12.40
C ARG A 107 10.79 5.21 12.00
N GLY A 108 10.93 5.47 10.70
CA GLY A 108 11.69 6.61 10.17
C GLY A 108 11.08 7.93 10.60
N ALA A 109 9.76 8.06 10.56
CA ALA A 109 9.06 9.25 10.99
C ALA A 109 9.17 9.52 12.50
N MET A 110 9.14 8.48 13.33
CA MET A 110 9.39 8.60 14.78
C MET A 110 10.84 9.00 15.07
N ALA A 111 11.80 8.48 14.30
CA ALA A 111 13.21 8.84 14.42
C ALA A 111 13.53 10.26 13.94
N ALA A 112 12.72 10.83 13.05
CA ALA A 112 12.86 12.20 12.58
C ALA A 112 12.50 13.26 13.64
N VAL A 113 11.80 12.88 14.71
CA VAL A 113 11.47 13.79 15.81
C VAL A 113 12.75 14.17 16.57
N PRO A 114 13.10 15.47 16.68
CA PRO A 114 14.36 15.88 17.28
C PRO A 114 14.53 15.35 18.70
N PRO A 115 15.69 14.73 19.03
CA PRO A 115 15.93 14.22 20.37
C PRO A 115 15.97 15.34 21.41
N THR A 116 16.28 16.58 21.01
CA THR A 116 16.21 17.78 21.86
C THR A 116 14.79 18.05 22.35
N THR A 117 13.78 17.97 21.47
CA THR A 117 12.37 18.14 21.82
C THR A 117 11.92 17.09 22.83
N ARG A 118 12.32 15.83 22.62
CA ARG A 118 12.01 14.74 23.55
C ARG A 118 12.73 14.90 24.90
N ARG A 119 13.98 15.36 24.90
CA ARG A 119 14.71 15.70 26.14
C ARG A 119 14.06 16.85 26.90
N ALA A 120 13.62 17.90 26.21
CA ALA A 120 12.90 19.02 26.82
C ALA A 120 11.57 18.57 27.46
N ALA A 121 10.82 17.70 26.79
CA ALA A 121 9.61 17.09 27.34
C ALA A 121 9.89 16.35 28.66
N ARG A 122 10.98 15.58 28.71
CA ARG A 122 11.43 14.89 29.92
C ARG A 122 11.84 15.86 31.03
N SER A 123 12.47 16.98 30.69
CA SER A 123 12.80 18.05 31.66
C SER A 123 11.56 18.75 32.23
N LEU A 124 10.45 18.77 31.48
CA LEU A 124 9.14 19.25 31.95
C LEU A 124 8.35 18.20 32.76
N GLY A 125 8.97 17.06 33.10
CA GLY A 125 8.35 16.01 33.91
C GLY A 125 7.43 15.06 33.14
N MET A 126 7.40 15.12 31.79
CA MET A 126 6.57 14.21 31.02
C MET A 126 7.07 12.77 31.15
N THR A 127 6.14 11.85 31.41
CA THR A 127 6.43 10.42 31.35
C THR A 127 6.71 10.01 29.89
N TRP A 128 7.32 8.84 29.71
CA TRP A 128 7.64 8.35 28.36
C TRP A 128 6.40 8.15 27.49
N GLY A 129 5.30 7.68 28.07
CA GLY A 129 4.03 7.54 27.36
C GLY A 129 3.41 8.89 26.97
N GLN A 130 3.59 9.91 27.81
CA GLN A 130 3.16 11.29 27.52
C GLN A 130 4.00 11.89 26.38
N ASP A 131 5.34 11.76 26.41
CA ASP A 131 6.23 12.17 25.31
C ASP A 131 5.80 11.51 23.99
N LEU A 132 5.57 10.19 24.03
CA LEU A 132 5.20 9.44 22.83
C LEU A 132 3.83 9.88 22.26
N ARG A 133 2.83 10.06 23.12
CA ARG A 133 1.45 10.39 22.71
C ARG A 133 1.29 11.85 22.27
N TYR A 134 1.90 12.78 22.99
CA TYR A 134 1.64 14.21 22.81
C TYR A 134 2.68 14.93 21.95
N ILE A 135 3.87 14.34 21.77
CA ILE A 135 4.95 14.97 20.98
C ILE A 135 5.32 14.10 19.80
N VAL A 136 5.74 12.85 20.03
CA VAL A 136 6.27 12.00 18.97
C VAL A 136 5.18 11.61 17.97
N ALA A 137 4.04 11.08 18.42
CA ALA A 137 2.97 10.63 17.54
C ALA A 137 2.41 11.74 16.61
N PRO A 138 2.04 12.94 17.08
CA PRO A 138 1.52 13.99 16.19
C PRO A 138 2.58 14.54 15.23
N LEU A 139 3.86 14.55 15.60
CA LEU A 139 4.91 15.01 14.69
C LEU A 139 5.29 13.93 13.66
N ALA A 140 5.45 12.68 14.12
CA ALA A 140 5.74 11.54 13.27
C ALA A 140 4.62 11.27 12.26
N THR A 141 3.35 11.43 12.63
CA THR A 141 2.23 11.28 11.69
C THR A 141 2.31 12.28 10.53
N ARG A 142 2.70 13.53 10.79
CA ARG A 142 2.91 14.53 9.73
C ARG A 142 4.06 14.17 8.81
N VAL A 143 5.16 13.66 9.37
CA VAL A 143 6.34 13.21 8.61
C VAL A 143 6.05 11.94 7.80
N ALA A 144 5.27 11.00 8.36
CA ALA A 144 4.94 9.72 7.72
C ALA A 144 3.93 9.87 6.57
N LEU A 145 3.03 10.85 6.64
CA LEU A 145 1.88 10.93 5.75
C LEU A 145 2.24 11.00 4.25
N PRO A 146 3.21 11.83 3.79
CA PRO A 146 3.59 11.87 2.38
C PRO A 146 4.10 10.51 1.87
N SER A 147 4.98 9.86 2.63
CA SER A 147 5.49 8.53 2.27
C SER A 147 4.40 7.46 2.29
N TRP A 148 3.44 7.55 3.23
CA TRP A 148 2.31 6.64 3.32
C TRP A 148 1.34 6.78 2.14
N ILE A 149 1.10 8.00 1.65
CA ILE A 149 0.32 8.24 0.42
C ILE A 149 1.05 7.63 -0.78
N GLY A 150 2.37 7.82 -0.87
CA GLY A 150 3.20 7.19 -1.90
C GLY A 150 3.08 5.67 -1.88
N LEU A 151 3.14 5.04 -0.70
CA LEU A 151 2.92 3.61 -0.53
C LEU A 151 1.52 3.19 -0.97
N THR A 152 0.48 3.93 -0.60
CA THR A 152 -0.91 3.66 -0.99
C THR A 152 -1.08 3.66 -2.51
N LEU A 153 -0.53 4.67 -3.18
CA LEU A 153 -0.53 4.76 -4.64
C LEU A 153 0.28 3.63 -5.30
N GLY A 154 1.39 3.22 -4.67
CA GLY A 154 2.18 2.06 -5.07
C GLY A 154 1.36 0.78 -5.02
N VAL A 155 0.78 0.46 -3.85
CA VAL A 155 -0.07 -0.73 -3.64
C VAL A 155 -1.24 -0.77 -4.62
N MET A 156 -1.84 0.39 -4.95
CA MET A 156 -2.90 0.45 -5.94
C MET A 156 -2.45 0.00 -7.34
N LYS A 157 -1.25 0.40 -7.77
CA LYS A 157 -0.66 -0.04 -9.04
C LYS A 157 -0.23 -1.50 -8.97
N ASP A 158 0.39 -1.89 -7.86
CA ASP A 158 0.88 -3.24 -7.62
C ASP A 158 -0.27 -4.26 -7.51
N SER A 159 -1.48 -3.83 -7.17
CA SER A 159 -2.67 -4.68 -7.18
C SER A 159 -2.96 -5.27 -8.57
N ALA A 160 -2.44 -4.68 -9.65
CA ALA A 160 -2.53 -5.24 -10.99
C ALA A 160 -1.82 -6.61 -11.11
N LEU A 161 -0.80 -6.87 -10.28
CA LEU A 161 -0.09 -8.16 -10.24
C LEU A 161 -0.99 -9.30 -9.74
N VAL A 162 -2.12 -8.98 -9.10
CA VAL A 162 -3.07 -9.96 -8.59
C VAL A 162 -3.80 -10.71 -9.70
N LEU A 163 -3.77 -10.22 -10.95
CA LEU A 163 -4.33 -10.94 -12.10
C LEU A 163 -3.75 -12.36 -12.25
N TRP A 164 -2.52 -12.59 -11.78
CA TRP A 164 -1.85 -13.89 -11.83
C TRP A 164 -2.50 -14.92 -10.90
N LEU A 165 -3.26 -14.46 -9.91
CA LEU A 165 -4.07 -15.30 -9.03
C LEU A 165 -5.47 -15.60 -9.60
N GLY A 166 -5.79 -15.05 -10.79
CA GLY A 166 -7.08 -15.23 -11.44
C GLY A 166 -8.18 -14.30 -10.95
N LEU A 167 -7.85 -13.29 -10.14
CA LEU A 167 -8.81 -12.24 -9.78
C LEU A 167 -9.08 -11.33 -10.99
N ILE A 168 -10.35 -11.02 -11.23
CA ILE A 168 -10.76 -10.06 -12.25
C ILE A 168 -10.75 -8.66 -11.63
N GLU A 169 -9.59 -8.00 -11.72
CA GLU A 169 -9.41 -6.57 -11.44
C GLU A 169 -9.23 -5.79 -12.76
N LEU A 170 -8.98 -4.48 -12.70
CA LEU A 170 -8.91 -3.60 -13.86
C LEU A 170 -7.94 -4.09 -14.96
N LEU A 171 -6.70 -4.46 -14.62
CA LEU A 171 -5.73 -4.94 -15.61
C LEU A 171 -6.18 -6.28 -16.22
N ARG A 172 -6.70 -7.21 -15.41
CA ARG A 172 -7.27 -8.48 -15.91
C ARG A 172 -8.48 -8.26 -16.82
N ALA A 173 -9.39 -7.37 -16.45
CA ALA A 173 -10.55 -7.01 -17.26
C ALA A 173 -10.11 -6.44 -18.61
N SER A 174 -9.09 -5.58 -18.61
CA SER A 174 -8.50 -5.05 -19.84
C SER A 174 -7.89 -6.16 -20.71
N GLN A 175 -7.17 -7.13 -20.13
CA GLN A 175 -6.62 -8.27 -20.90
C GLN A 175 -7.71 -9.12 -21.57
N ILE A 176 -8.84 -9.33 -20.90
CA ILE A 176 -10.00 -10.06 -21.45
C ILE A 176 -10.59 -9.30 -22.65
N LEU A 177 -10.67 -7.98 -22.58
CA LEU A 177 -11.13 -7.18 -23.71
C LEU A 177 -10.11 -7.14 -24.85
N VAL A 178 -8.81 -7.10 -24.54
CA VAL A 178 -7.74 -7.14 -25.55
C VAL A 178 -7.79 -8.44 -26.35
N THR A 179 -7.99 -9.58 -25.70
CA THR A 179 -8.12 -10.85 -26.42
C THR A 179 -9.40 -10.93 -27.26
N ARG A 180 -10.50 -10.30 -26.81
CA ARG A 180 -11.76 -10.25 -27.55
C ARG A 180 -11.70 -9.33 -28.78
N LEU A 181 -11.24 -8.10 -28.58
CA LEU A 181 -11.30 -7.02 -29.57
C LEU A 181 -10.04 -6.94 -30.44
N GLN A 182 -8.95 -7.61 -30.03
CA GLN A 182 -7.66 -7.60 -30.72
C GLN A 182 -7.03 -6.20 -30.88
N GLU A 183 -7.45 -5.25 -30.04
CA GLU A 183 -7.00 -3.85 -30.03
C GLU A 183 -6.22 -3.51 -28.75
N PRO A 184 -4.99 -4.04 -28.56
CA PRO A 184 -4.23 -3.93 -27.31
C PRO A 184 -3.91 -2.48 -26.93
N LEU A 185 -3.45 -1.68 -27.90
CA LEU A 185 -3.04 -0.31 -27.63
C LEU A 185 -4.21 0.53 -27.13
N PHE A 186 -5.35 0.46 -27.82
CA PHE A 186 -6.54 1.24 -27.48
C PHE A 186 -7.09 0.90 -26.08
N ILE A 187 -7.23 -0.38 -25.77
CA ILE A 187 -7.79 -0.83 -24.49
C ILE A 187 -6.84 -0.54 -23.32
N LEU A 188 -5.52 -0.72 -23.52
CA LEU A 188 -4.54 -0.40 -22.48
C LEU A 188 -4.43 1.10 -22.23
N MET A 189 -4.66 1.96 -23.24
CA MET A 189 -4.78 3.41 -23.02
C MET A 189 -5.99 3.75 -22.15
N ILE A 190 -7.14 3.11 -22.37
CA ILE A 190 -8.34 3.30 -21.53
C ILE A 190 -8.07 2.81 -20.10
N CYS A 191 -7.49 1.62 -19.95
CA CYS A 191 -7.08 1.06 -18.66
C CYS A 191 -6.13 2.01 -17.90
N GLY A 192 -5.10 2.51 -18.59
CA GLY A 192 -4.16 3.49 -18.04
C GLY A 192 -4.82 4.80 -17.64
N LEU A 193 -5.77 5.30 -18.45
CA LEU A 193 -6.57 6.48 -18.11
C LEU A 193 -7.41 6.24 -16.85
N ILE A 194 -8.01 5.07 -16.68
CA ILE A 194 -8.77 4.73 -15.47
C ILE A 194 -7.82 4.70 -14.26
N TYR A 195 -6.65 4.04 -14.34
CA TYR A 195 -5.66 4.08 -13.26
C TYR A 195 -5.21 5.51 -12.93
N PHE A 196 -5.05 6.36 -13.94
CA PHE A 196 -4.73 7.77 -13.74
C PHE A 196 -5.88 8.50 -13.02
N LEU A 197 -7.12 8.33 -13.44
CA LEU A 197 -8.29 8.94 -12.81
C LEU A 197 -8.49 8.48 -11.35
N LEU A 198 -8.12 7.24 -11.03
CA LEU A 198 -8.14 6.73 -9.66
C LEU A 198 -6.98 7.30 -8.81
N SER A 199 -5.77 7.36 -9.37
CA SER A 199 -4.56 7.74 -8.63
C SER A 199 -4.39 9.26 -8.49
N PHE A 200 -4.80 10.03 -9.49
CA PHE A 200 -4.57 11.47 -9.56
C PHE A 200 -5.24 12.26 -8.42
N PRO A 201 -6.51 12.00 -8.03
CA PRO A 201 -7.12 12.68 -6.89
C PRO A 201 -6.37 12.39 -5.59
N VAL A 202 -6.01 11.12 -5.35
CA VAL A 202 -5.27 10.68 -4.16
C VAL A 202 -3.89 11.34 -4.11
N ALA A 203 -3.17 11.37 -5.23
CA ALA A 203 -1.88 12.03 -5.34
C ALA A 203 -1.97 13.55 -5.11
N ARG A 204 -3.00 14.21 -5.66
CA ARG A 204 -3.18 15.65 -5.51
C ARG A 204 -3.55 16.05 -4.09
N LEU A 205 -4.43 15.28 -3.44
CA LEU A 205 -4.77 15.44 -2.02
C LEU A 205 -3.52 15.24 -1.16
N GLY A 206 -2.69 14.26 -1.49
CA GLY A 206 -1.44 14.03 -0.80
C GLY A 206 -0.45 15.19 -0.88
N ALA A 207 -0.21 15.70 -2.09
CA ALA A 207 0.67 16.85 -2.31
C ALA A 207 0.14 18.12 -1.62
N TYR A 208 -1.18 18.30 -1.54
CA TYR A 208 -1.77 19.41 -0.80
C TYR A 208 -1.52 19.28 0.71
N LEU A 209 -1.70 18.09 1.28
CA LEU A 209 -1.44 17.83 2.70
C LEU A 209 0.04 17.99 3.04
N GLU A 210 0.93 17.53 2.17
CA GLU A 210 2.38 17.70 2.30
C GLU A 210 2.76 19.19 2.38
N ARG A 211 2.25 20.02 1.46
CA ARG A 211 2.51 21.48 1.46
C ARG A 211 1.99 22.19 2.70
N ARG A 212 0.88 21.72 3.28
CA ARG A 212 0.30 22.33 4.49
C ARG A 212 1.09 21.96 5.75
N TRP A 213 1.77 20.81 5.75
CA TRP A 213 2.44 20.27 6.93
C TRP A 213 3.94 20.34 6.89
N SER A 214 4.55 20.62 5.73
CA SER A 214 5.93 21.08 5.69
C SER A 214 6.02 22.37 6.49
N PRO A 215 6.80 22.40 7.59
CA PRO A 215 7.21 23.66 8.16
C PRO A 215 7.93 24.44 7.05
N HIS A 216 7.56 25.70 6.86
CA HIS A 216 8.51 26.63 6.25
C HIS A 216 9.71 26.67 7.21
N ASP A 217 10.87 26.21 6.72
CA ASP A 217 12.16 26.45 7.36
C ASP A 217 12.38 27.96 7.57
#